data_AF-A0A4W6BYT3-F1
#
_entry.id   AF-A0A4W6BYT3-F1
#
_cell.length_a   1.000
_cell.length_b   1.000
_cell.length_c   1.000
_cell.angle_alpha   90.00
_cell.angle_beta   90.00
_cell.angle_gamma   90.00
#
_symmetry.space_group_name_H-M   'P 1'
#
loop_
_entity.id
_entity.type
_entity.pdbx_description
1 polymer ?
#
loop_
_entity_poly.entity_id
_entity_poly.type
_entity_poly.pdbx_seq_one_letter_code
_entity_poly.pdbx_strand_id
1 'polypeptide(L)' 'IDKRAPFDLTEGESELVSGFNVEYAGGPFALFFLAEYANILLINTLSATLFLGATHLPTIPELTTINLITKTALLSVLFL' A
#
# COMPACT_ATOMS: atom_id res chain seq x y z
N ILE A 1 -25.61 -3.32 -5.83
CA ILE A 1 -26.16 -2.04 -5.32
C ILE A 1 -25.75 -1.94 -3.86
N ASP A 2 -24.64 -1.23 -3.68
CA ASP A 2 -24.06 -0.62 -2.49
C ASP A 2 -24.21 -1.28 -1.11
N LYS A 3 -23.11 -1.87 -0.66
CA LYS A 3 -22.56 -1.52 0.66
C LYS A 3 -21.24 -0.78 0.43
N ARG A 4 -21.19 0.43 0.98
CA ARG A 4 -20.43 1.63 0.57
C ARG A 4 -18.91 1.56 0.76
N ALA A 5 -18.22 2.40 -0.01
CA ALA A 5 -16.79 2.73 0.03
C ALA A 5 -16.26 3.29 1.37
N PRO A 6 -14.91 3.34 1.57
CA PRO A 6 -13.85 2.68 0.78
C PRO A 6 -12.94 1.72 1.59
N PHE A 7 -13.08 1.63 2.91
CA PHE A 7 -12.18 0.90 3.81
C PHE A 7 -12.97 0.14 4.86
N ASP A 8 -13.58 -0.97 4.49
CA ASP A 8 -14.06 -1.90 5.49
C ASP A 8 -13.76 -3.33 5.06
N LEU A 9 -12.54 -3.76 5.35
CA LEU A 9 -12.06 -5.14 5.29
C LEU A 9 -12.26 -5.86 6.63
N THR A 10 -13.19 -5.43 7.48
CA THR A 10 -13.51 -6.17 8.71
C THR A 10 -14.23 -7.51 8.45
N GLU A 11 -14.45 -7.89 7.19
CA GLU A 11 -14.99 -9.22 6.84
C GLU A 11 -13.87 -10.29 6.68
N GLY A 12 -12.58 -9.90 6.60
CA GLY A 12 -11.45 -10.83 6.47
C GLY A 12 -10.80 -11.28 7.79
N GLU A 13 -11.02 -10.54 8.88
CA GLU A 13 -10.39 -10.79 10.19
C GLU A 13 -10.89 -12.11 10.82
N SER A 14 -12.17 -12.44 10.62
CA SER A 14 -12.82 -13.59 11.29
C SER A 14 -12.62 -14.92 10.56
N GLU A 15 -12.37 -14.90 9.24
CA GLU A 15 -12.11 -16.12 8.45
C GLU A 15 -10.63 -16.53 8.55
N LEU A 16 -9.71 -15.57 8.56
CA LEU A 16 -8.26 -15.83 8.59
C LEU A 16 -7.73 -16.22 9.97
N VAL A 17 -8.37 -15.81 11.08
CA VAL A 17 -7.91 -16.17 12.44
C VAL A 17 -8.44 -17.54 12.90
N SER A 18 -9.56 -18.03 12.35
CA SER A 18 -10.14 -19.31 12.77
C SER A 18 -9.66 -20.52 11.95
N GLY A 19 -9.23 -20.35 10.70
CA GLY A 19 -8.94 -21.47 9.79
C GLY A 19 -7.46 -21.69 9.43
N PHE A 20 -6.62 -20.66 9.42
CA PHE A 20 -5.32 -20.72 8.73
C PHE A 20 -4.09 -21.11 9.58
N ASN A 21 -4.21 -21.19 10.91
CA ASN A 21 -3.07 -21.53 11.76
C ASN A 21 -2.70 -23.03 11.77
N VAL A 22 -3.49 -23.90 11.14
CA VAL A 22 -3.32 -25.36 11.23
C VAL A 22 -2.80 -26.00 9.93
N GLU A 23 -3.01 -25.40 8.75
CA GLU A 23 -2.74 -26.10 7.47
C GLU A 23 -1.73 -25.41 6.53
N TYR A 24 -1.34 -24.15 6.78
CA TYR A 24 -0.29 -23.48 6.02
C TYR A 24 0.86 -23.09 6.94
N ALA A 25 2.03 -23.72 6.74
CA ALA A 25 3.29 -23.24 7.33
C ALA A 25 3.40 -21.74 7.06
N GLY A 26 3.59 -20.88 8.07
CA GLY A 26 3.32 -19.43 8.04
C GLY A 26 3.97 -18.56 6.93
N GLY A 27 4.74 -19.13 6.00
CA GLY A 27 5.35 -18.45 4.85
C GLY A 27 4.35 -17.91 3.80
N PRO A 28 3.48 -18.74 3.17
CA PRO A 28 2.57 -18.27 2.14
C PRO A 28 1.48 -17.32 2.67
N PHE A 29 1.10 -17.47 3.94
CA PHE A 29 0.20 -16.54 4.62
C PHE A 29 0.84 -15.15 4.75
N ALA A 30 2.11 -15.07 5.15
CA ALA A 30 2.84 -13.79 5.21
C ALA A 30 2.98 -13.12 3.83
N LEU A 31 3.06 -13.91 2.75
CA LEU A 31 3.10 -13.37 1.38
C LEU A 31 1.79 -12.71 0.97
N PHE A 32 0.63 -13.19 1.43
CA PHE A 32 -0.66 -12.53 1.14
C PHE A 32 -0.76 -11.16 1.81
N PHE A 33 -0.41 -11.05 3.10
CA PHE A 33 -0.35 -9.74 3.77
C PHE A 33 0.67 -8.82 3.12
N LEU A 34 1.86 -9.32 2.80
CA LEU A 34 2.89 -8.52 2.13
C LEU A 34 2.42 -8.03 0.76
N ALA A 35 1.72 -8.85 -0.01
CA ALA A 35 1.19 -8.48 -1.31
C ALA A 35 0.12 -7.38 -1.21
N GLU A 36 -0.73 -7.43 -0.18
CA GLU A 36 -1.73 -6.39 0.07
C GLU A 36 -1.06 -5.04 0.40
N TYR A 37 -0.11 -5.02 1.33
CA TYR A 37 0.66 -3.80 1.65
C TYR A 37 1.46 -3.29 0.45
N ALA A 38 2.03 -4.19 -0.37
CA ALA A 38 2.73 -3.82 -1.59
C ALA A 38 1.80 -3.16 -2.62
N ASN A 39 0.57 -3.66 -2.77
CA ASN A 39 -0.44 -3.07 -3.66
C ASN A 39 -0.84 -1.66 -3.20
N ILE A 40 -1.03 -1.45 -1.90
CA ILE A 40 -1.36 -0.12 -1.34
C ILE A 40 -0.22 0.87 -1.63
N LEU A 41 1.03 0.47 -1.39
CA LEU A 41 2.20 1.29 -1.71
C LEU A 41 2.33 1.56 -3.22
N LEU A 42 2.04 0.57 -4.07
CA LEU A 42 2.08 0.74 -5.53
C LEU A 42 1.05 1.78 -5.99
N ILE A 43 -0.19 1.69 -5.53
CA ILE A 43 -1.25 2.65 -5.91
C ILE A 43 -0.89 4.07 -5.43
N ASN A 44 -0.33 4.20 -4.22
CA ASN A 44 0.10 5.50 -3.69
C ASN A 44 1.30 6.09 -4.45
N THR A 45 2.28 5.26 -4.85
CA THR A 45 3.43 5.71 -5.67
C THR A 45 3.00 6.11 -7.07
N LEU A 46 2.06 5.38 -7.68
CA LEU A 46 1.52 5.69 -9.00
C LEU A 46 0.65 6.97 -8.97
N SER A 47 -0.16 7.14 -7.93
CA SER A 47 -0.91 8.38 -7.71
C SER A 47 0.02 9.59 -7.50
N ALA A 48 1.07 9.44 -6.70
CA ALA A 48 2.05 10.51 -6.47
C ALA A 48 2.79 10.92 -7.76
N THR A 49 3.17 9.95 -8.59
CA THR A 49 3.86 10.24 -9.87
C THR A 49 2.92 10.91 -10.88
N LEU A 50 1.67 10.45 -11.01
CA LEU A 50 0.72 11.01 -11.97
C LEU A 50 0.17 12.39 -11.57
N PHE A 51 -0.19 12.58 -10.29
CA PHE A 51 -0.90 13.80 -9.85
C PHE A 51 -0.01 14.82 -9.16
N LEU A 52 0.97 14.39 -8.35
CA LEU A 52 1.81 15.33 -7.60
C LEU A 52 3.17 15.59 -8.24
N GLY A 53 3.65 14.71 -9.13
CA GLY A 53 4.89 14.82 -9.88
C GLY A 53 6.17 14.93 -9.01
N ALA A 54 7.32 14.49 -9.50
CA ALA A 54 8.60 14.86 -8.89
C ALA A 54 9.15 16.11 -9.59
N THR A 55 9.64 17.09 -8.82
CA THR A 55 10.43 18.18 -9.41
C THR A 55 11.74 17.57 -9.91
N HIS A 56 11.83 17.32 -11.21
CA HIS A 56 13.00 16.68 -11.80
C HIS A 56 14.13 17.70 -11.95
N LEU A 57 15.12 17.63 -11.05
CA LEU A 57 16.35 18.41 -11.11
C LEU A 57 17.49 17.48 -11.58
N PRO A 58 17.92 17.53 -12.84
CA PRO A 58 18.92 16.60 -13.37
C PRO A 58 20.30 16.77 -12.73
N THR A 59 20.55 17.91 -12.08
CA THR A 59 21.79 18.20 -11.36
C THR A 59 21.88 17.51 -10.01
N ILE A 60 20.75 17.13 -9.40
CA ILE A 60 20.68 16.46 -8.09
C ILE A 60 19.55 15.42 -8.13
N PRO A 61 19.81 14.21 -8.65
CA PRO A 61 18.78 13.16 -8.75
C PRO A 61 18.26 12.73 -7.38
N GLU A 62 19.08 12.81 -6.33
CA GLU A 62 18.70 12.49 -4.95
C GLU A 62 17.56 13.38 -4.43
N LEU A 63 17.52 14.65 -4.84
CA LEU A 63 16.44 15.55 -4.43
C LEU A 63 15.13 15.12 -5.09
N THR A 64 15.18 14.60 -6.32
CA THR A 64 13.99 14.12 -7.02
C THR A 64 13.39 12.89 -6.34
N THR A 65 14.23 11.98 -5.85
CA THR A 65 13.79 10.77 -5.13
C THR A 65 13.25 11.11 -3.75
N ILE A 66 13.91 12.00 -3.00
CA ILE A 66 13.42 12.46 -1.70
C ILE A 66 12.06 13.15 -1.84
N ASN A 67 11.88 14.00 -2.85
CA ASN A 67 10.62 14.71 -3.08
C ASN A 67 9.48 13.75 -3.48
N LEU A 68 9.81 12.69 -4.23
CA LEU A 68 8.84 11.64 -4.54
C LEU A 68 8.47 10.84 -3.29
N ILE A 69 9.46 10.35 -2.53
CA ILE A 69 9.25 9.51 -1.33
C ILE A 69 8.44 10.25 -0.27
N THR A 70 8.73 11.53 -0.05
CA THR A 70 7.98 12.36 0.92
C THR A 70 6.52 12.52 0.50
N LYS A 71 6.24 12.75 -0.79
CA LYS A 71 4.87 12.82 -1.31
C LYS A 71 4.13 11.49 -1.21
N THR A 72 4.81 10.38 -1.51
CA THR A 72 4.21 9.04 -1.38
C THR A 72 3.94 8.67 0.06
N ALA A 73 4.84 9.03 0.99
CA ALA A 73 4.68 8.78 2.42
C ALA A 73 3.51 9.60 3.00
N LEU A 74 3.38 10.87 2.58
CA LEU A 74 2.26 11.72 3.00
C LEU A 74 0.93 11.17 2.49
N LEU A 75 0.87 10.73 1.22
CA LEU A 75 -0.31 10.06 0.67
C LEU A 75 -0.63 8.76 1.41
N SER A 76 0.37 7.91 1.68
CA SER A 76 0.11 6.65 2.37
C SER A 76 -0.40 6.85 3.80
N VAL A 77 0.04 7.89 4.51
CA VAL A 77 -0.47 8.21 5.86
C VAL A 77 -1.92 8.76 5.83
N LEU A 78 -2.35 9.32 4.71
CA LEU A 78 -3.73 9.80 4.56
C LEU A 78 -4.73 8.71 4.18
N PHE A 79 -4.26 7.65 3.50
CA PHE A 79 -5.08 6.55 2.99
C PHE A 79 -5.00 5.26 3.82
N LEU A 80 -4.10 5.18 4.80
CA LEU A 80 -3.92 4.05 5.71
C LEU A 80 -4.28 4.45 7.13
#